data_AF-A0A1D9PEG8-F1
#
_entry.id   AF-A0A1D9PEG8-F1
#
_cell.length_a   1.000
_cell.length_b   1.000
_cell.length_c   1.000
_cell.angle_alpha   90.00
_cell.angle_beta   90.00
_cell.angle_gamma   90.00
#
_symmetry.space_group_name_H-M   'P 1'
#
loop_
_entity.id
_entity.type
_entity.pdbx_description
1 polymer ?
#
loop_
_entity_poly.entity_id
_entity_poly.type
_entity_poly.pdbx_seq_one_letter_code
_entity_poly.pdbx_strand_id
1 'polypeptide(L)'
;MGFDFLEPINDEVLGWLKSLSSQQLGSKVVFHTKDDFPDLDKVKIALIGVLENRGSEVIENSGDLSILRQELYSMFPGNWAATIADLGDILPGNSKEDTYFALRKVVADLIRKKVIPIIIGGSQDLTYSMYRAYDELEQMVNLVAIDSKFDFGKEDELMSSNSYLSQMIIDEPNNLFNFCNIGYQTYYNSQEEIDLIEKLFFDGYRLGEVSNNIAIAEPVFRDADIVSLDLNAVKSADSGNFTSFEPNGFNGKEICALARYAGISDKVSTFGVFNHHNSRQEAILITQIIWYFIEGFHYRSNEYPFGSRENYIKYSVPIDNETLVFYKSDKTDRWWIEIPFISNGNNKLKRNTLLPCSYEEYLGACNQELPERWWKAQRKNVL
;
A
#
# COMPACT_ATOMS: atom_id res chain seq x y z
N MET A 1 -1.98 13.26 22.02
CA MET A 1 -2.54 13.32 20.64
C MET A 1 -1.57 12.52 19.77
N GLY A 2 -1.97 11.83 18.69
CA GLY A 2 -1.00 11.01 17.93
C GLY A 2 0.19 11.80 17.39
N PHE A 3 0.01 13.11 17.14
CA PHE A 3 1.03 13.96 16.52
C PHE A 3 2.15 14.44 17.47
N ASP A 4 2.03 14.18 18.77
CA ASP A 4 3.07 14.54 19.75
C ASP A 4 4.37 13.72 19.57
N PHE A 5 4.31 12.63 18.78
CA PHE A 5 5.45 11.76 18.46
C PHE A 5 6.27 12.20 17.25
N LEU A 6 5.82 13.25 16.56
CA LEU A 6 6.46 13.73 15.34
C LEU A 6 7.51 14.78 15.67
N GLU A 7 8.73 14.57 15.21
CA GLU A 7 9.77 15.59 15.19
C GLU A 7 9.64 16.43 13.91
N PRO A 8 9.75 17.77 14.00
CA PRO A 8 9.67 18.65 12.85
C PRO A 8 10.83 18.45 11.88
N ILE A 9 10.64 18.95 10.65
CA ILE A 9 11.64 18.88 9.59
C ILE A 9 12.93 19.61 10.01
N ASN A 10 14.08 19.02 9.67
CA ASN A 10 15.39 19.60 9.91
C ASN A 10 15.51 21.02 9.32
N ASP A 11 16.01 21.97 10.13
CA ASP A 11 16.23 23.37 9.74
C ASP A 11 17.12 23.51 8.49
N GLU A 12 18.03 22.57 8.23
CA GLU A 12 18.86 22.56 7.02
C GLU A 12 18.01 22.35 5.75
N VAL A 13 17.06 21.41 5.78
CA VAL A 13 16.11 21.18 4.69
C VAL A 13 15.22 22.39 4.51
N LEU A 14 14.69 22.95 5.61
CA LEU A 14 13.87 24.17 5.58
C LEU A 14 14.63 25.38 5.02
N GLY A 15 15.92 25.51 5.35
CA GLY A 15 16.81 26.53 4.80
C GLY A 15 17.02 26.35 3.29
N TRP A 16 17.28 25.11 2.86
CA TRP A 16 17.46 24.76 1.45
C TRP A 16 16.18 24.96 0.63
N LEU A 17 14.99 24.67 1.17
CA LEU A 17 13.70 24.86 0.49
C LEU A 17 13.49 26.31 0.01
N LYS A 18 14.06 27.29 0.70
CA LYS A 18 13.99 28.72 0.30
C LYS A 18 14.73 29.02 -1.00
N SER A 19 15.63 28.13 -1.44
CA SER A 19 16.33 28.24 -2.72
C SER A 19 15.51 27.72 -3.90
N LEU A 20 14.41 27.00 -3.66
CA LEU A 20 13.56 26.45 -4.70
C LEU A 20 12.72 27.52 -5.38
N SER A 21 12.45 27.30 -6.66
CA SER A 21 11.50 28.10 -7.42
C SER A 21 10.06 27.82 -6.99
N SER A 22 9.17 28.78 -7.23
CA SER A 22 7.72 28.68 -6.95
C SER A 22 6.97 27.63 -7.79
N GLN A 23 7.67 27.00 -8.75
CA GLN A 23 7.15 25.94 -9.60
C GLN A 23 7.51 24.55 -9.07
N GLN A 24 8.50 24.43 -8.20
CA GLN A 24 8.92 23.14 -7.64
C GLN A 24 7.99 22.70 -6.51
N LEU A 25 7.90 21.39 -6.29
CA LEU A 25 6.97 20.75 -5.37
C LEU A 25 7.15 21.26 -3.94
N GLY A 26 8.38 21.49 -3.50
CA GLY A 26 8.66 22.04 -2.16
C GLY A 26 7.94 23.36 -1.86
N SER A 27 7.64 24.17 -2.88
CA SER A 27 6.89 25.42 -2.71
C SER A 27 5.37 25.23 -2.55
N LYS A 28 4.86 24.01 -2.75
CA LYS A 28 3.43 23.64 -2.66
C LYS A 28 3.11 22.75 -1.46
N VAL A 29 4.13 22.27 -0.76
CA VAL A 29 4.00 21.43 0.44
C VAL A 29 3.95 22.32 1.68
N VAL A 30 3.14 21.94 2.66
CA VAL A 30 3.10 22.58 3.98
C VAL A 30 3.93 21.75 4.95
N PHE A 31 4.79 22.37 5.76
CA PHE A 31 5.77 21.65 6.57
C PHE A 31 5.45 21.78 8.06
N HIS A 32 5.61 20.68 8.79
CA HIS A 32 5.76 20.71 10.24
C HIS A 32 7.14 21.26 10.59
N THR A 33 7.16 22.39 11.28
CA THR A 33 8.35 23.10 11.74
C THR A 33 8.31 23.24 13.26
N LYS A 34 9.40 23.72 13.87
CA LYS A 34 9.44 23.97 15.31
C LYS A 34 8.39 24.97 15.80
N ASP A 35 7.97 25.88 14.93
CA ASP A 35 7.08 26.99 15.28
C ASP A 35 5.63 26.77 14.83
N ASP A 36 5.39 25.88 13.85
CA ASP A 36 4.08 25.71 13.22
C ASP A 36 3.82 24.26 12.79
N PHE A 37 2.55 23.85 12.89
CA PHE A 37 2.07 22.51 12.53
C PHE A 37 0.98 22.61 11.45
N PRO A 38 1.03 21.80 10.36
CA PRO A 38 0.07 21.88 9.27
C PRO A 38 -1.39 21.70 9.71
N ASP A 39 -2.28 22.53 9.17
CA ASP A 39 -3.73 22.40 9.34
C ASP A 39 -4.27 21.17 8.58
N LEU A 40 -4.37 20.04 9.29
CA LEU A 40 -4.74 18.75 8.73
C LEU A 40 -6.16 18.70 8.13
N ASP A 41 -7.04 19.66 8.45
CA ASP A 41 -8.38 19.68 7.85
C ASP A 41 -8.35 20.14 6.37
N LYS A 42 -7.25 20.81 5.95
CA LYS A 42 -6.99 21.21 4.57
C LYS A 42 -6.11 20.24 3.80
N VAL A 43 -5.37 19.39 4.51
CA VAL A 43 -4.44 18.42 3.93
C VAL A 43 -5.21 17.22 3.38
N LYS A 44 -4.70 16.60 2.31
CA LYS A 44 -5.21 15.33 1.76
C LYS A 44 -4.18 14.21 1.78
N ILE A 45 -2.90 14.56 1.74
CA ILE A 45 -1.78 13.61 1.78
C ILE A 45 -0.77 14.12 2.79
N ALA A 46 -0.31 13.25 3.68
CA ALA A 46 0.73 13.54 4.66
C ALA A 46 1.93 12.62 4.45
N LEU A 47 3.12 13.20 4.28
CA LEU A 47 4.39 12.47 4.29
C LEU A 47 4.87 12.34 5.74
N ILE A 48 5.29 11.14 6.12
CA ILE A 48 5.87 10.87 7.44
C ILE A 48 7.09 9.98 7.25
N GLY A 49 8.23 10.42 7.77
CA GLY A 49 9.40 9.57 7.92
C GLY A 49 9.31 8.71 9.18
N VAL A 50 9.75 7.46 9.12
CA VAL A 50 9.83 6.60 10.31
C VAL A 50 11.22 5.99 10.37
N LEU A 51 12.03 6.44 11.33
CA LEU A 51 13.44 6.10 11.41
C LEU A 51 13.66 4.83 12.25
N GLU A 52 12.89 3.78 12.01
CA GLU A 52 12.97 2.50 12.73
C GLU A 52 13.45 1.37 11.83
N ASN A 53 14.58 0.78 12.17
CA ASN A 53 15.23 -0.30 11.41
C ASN A 53 15.47 -1.55 12.26
N ARG A 54 15.14 -1.54 13.55
CA ARG A 54 15.45 -2.65 14.47
C ARG A 54 14.63 -3.92 14.19
N GLY A 55 13.66 -3.86 13.29
CA GLY A 55 12.95 -5.03 12.77
C GLY A 55 13.68 -5.74 11.63
N SER A 56 14.67 -5.09 10.99
CA SER A 56 15.53 -5.71 9.97
C SER A 56 16.66 -6.54 10.61
N GLU A 57 17.09 -7.60 9.93
CA GLU A 57 18.29 -8.37 10.29
C GLU A 57 19.57 -7.54 10.13
N VAL A 58 19.57 -6.60 9.18
CA VAL A 58 20.67 -5.65 8.96
C VAL A 58 20.28 -4.32 9.61
N ILE A 59 20.84 -4.09 10.80
CA ILE A 59 20.69 -2.79 11.49
C ILE A 59 21.61 -1.79 10.79
N GLU A 60 21.10 -1.17 9.74
CA GLU A 60 21.68 0.07 9.23
C GLU A 60 21.08 1.24 10.01
N ASN A 61 21.89 2.26 10.30
CA ASN A 61 21.36 3.50 10.86
C ASN A 61 20.28 4.01 9.91
N SER A 62 19.03 4.05 10.36
CA SER A 62 17.93 4.78 9.74
C SER A 62 18.32 6.24 9.78
N GLY A 63 19.12 6.63 8.79
CA GLY A 63 19.67 7.96 8.70
C GLY A 63 18.58 9.00 8.51
N ASP A 64 19.03 10.24 8.43
CA ASP A 64 18.20 11.39 8.09
C ASP A 64 17.62 11.26 6.67
N LEU A 65 16.29 11.45 6.53
CA LEU A 65 15.59 11.46 5.23
C LEU A 65 15.76 12.77 4.45
N SER A 66 16.65 13.67 4.89
CA SER A 66 16.94 14.94 4.20
C SER A 66 17.27 14.77 2.72
N ILE A 67 18.03 13.74 2.32
CA ILE A 67 18.38 13.51 0.91
C ILE A 67 17.11 13.23 0.09
N LEU A 68 16.27 12.34 0.59
CA LEU A 68 14.99 12.00 -0.04
C LEU A 68 14.09 13.24 -0.14
N ARG A 69 13.97 14.01 0.94
CA ARG A 69 13.20 15.26 0.95
C ARG A 69 13.72 16.26 -0.08
N GLN A 70 15.03 16.45 -0.16
CA GLN A 70 15.64 17.34 -1.15
C GLN A 70 15.36 16.88 -2.58
N GLU A 71 15.52 15.59 -2.88
CA GLU A 71 15.21 15.06 -4.21
C GLU A 71 13.71 15.26 -4.52
N LEU A 72 12.79 14.89 -3.61
CA LEU A 72 11.34 15.01 -3.80
C LEU A 72 10.90 16.45 -4.05
N TYR A 73 11.33 17.37 -3.18
CA TYR A 73 10.89 18.75 -3.22
C TYR A 73 11.50 19.54 -4.38
N SER A 74 12.60 19.06 -4.95
CA SER A 74 13.19 19.62 -6.17
C SER A 74 12.39 19.30 -7.43
N MET A 75 11.57 18.25 -7.42
CA MET A 75 10.75 17.85 -8.56
C MET A 75 9.66 18.88 -8.87
N PHE A 76 9.11 18.85 -10.08
CA PHE A 76 7.93 19.64 -10.44
C PHE A 76 6.66 18.84 -10.13
N PRO A 77 5.62 19.46 -9.54
CA PRO A 77 4.33 18.81 -9.39
C PRO A 77 3.67 18.62 -10.77
N GLY A 78 2.77 17.63 -10.85
CA GLY A 78 1.79 17.58 -11.93
C GLY A 78 0.70 18.65 -11.77
N ASN A 79 -0.41 18.50 -12.51
CA ASN A 79 -1.58 19.37 -12.34
C ASN A 79 -2.38 18.97 -11.07
N TRP A 80 -1.77 19.22 -9.91
CA TRP A 80 -2.24 18.76 -8.62
C TRP A 80 -3.01 19.85 -7.88
N ALA A 81 -4.15 19.47 -7.29
CA ALA A 81 -5.01 20.36 -6.52
C ALA A 81 -5.04 20.01 -5.02
N ALA A 82 -4.61 18.80 -4.66
CA ALA A 82 -4.60 18.33 -3.29
C ALA A 82 -3.45 18.99 -2.50
N THR A 83 -3.76 19.39 -1.26
CA THR A 83 -2.74 19.92 -0.36
C THR A 83 -1.95 18.77 0.25
N ILE A 84 -0.62 18.85 0.16
CA ILE A 84 0.32 17.88 0.69
C ILE A 84 1.00 18.52 1.90
N ALA A 85 1.15 17.76 2.98
CA ALA A 85 1.96 18.16 4.12
C ALA A 85 3.11 17.17 4.35
N ASP A 86 4.25 17.67 4.80
CA ASP A 86 5.30 16.84 5.40
C ASP A 86 5.27 17.07 6.91
N LEU A 87 4.92 16.02 7.64
CA LEU A 87 4.71 16.07 9.07
C LEU A 87 5.98 15.79 9.87
N GLY A 88 7.10 15.53 9.18
CA GLY A 88 8.37 15.23 9.82
C GLY A 88 8.57 13.75 10.06
N ASP A 89 9.31 13.43 11.12
CA ASP A 89 9.81 12.09 11.38
C ASP A 89 9.32 11.54 12.72
N ILE A 90 9.04 10.24 12.77
CA ILE A 90 8.98 9.47 14.01
C ILE A 90 10.39 8.91 14.26
N LEU A 91 11.01 9.35 15.35
CA LEU A 91 12.30 8.83 15.78
C LEU A 91 12.16 7.46 16.45
N PRO A 92 13.19 6.60 16.40
CA PRO A 92 13.16 5.33 17.09
C PRO A 92 13.05 5.54 18.60
N GLY A 93 12.04 4.91 19.21
CA GLY A 93 11.82 4.92 20.65
C GLY A 93 12.83 4.07 21.42
N ASN A 94 12.63 3.90 22.74
CA ASN A 94 13.54 3.07 23.55
C ASN A 94 13.50 1.61 23.09
N SER A 95 12.30 1.11 22.75
CA SER A 95 12.10 -0.16 22.05
C SER A 95 11.46 0.06 20.67
N LYS A 96 11.45 -0.99 19.84
CA LYS A 96 10.75 -0.96 18.54
C LYS A 96 9.23 -0.83 18.72
N GLU A 97 8.71 -1.42 19.81
CA GLU A 97 7.29 -1.35 20.17
C GLU A 97 6.83 0.08 20.49
N ASP A 98 7.70 0.91 21.07
CA ASP A 98 7.42 2.33 21.30
C ASP A 98 7.20 3.05 19.96
N THR A 99 8.06 2.79 18.97
CA THR A 99 7.94 3.35 17.62
C THR A 99 6.68 2.85 16.92
N TYR A 100 6.37 1.55 17.05
CA TYR A 100 5.15 0.96 16.50
C TYR A 100 3.90 1.60 17.06
N PHE A 101 3.88 1.84 18.37
CA PHE A 101 2.76 2.52 19.03
C PHE A 101 2.60 3.96 18.50
N ALA A 102 3.69 4.71 18.38
CA ALA A 102 3.66 6.06 17.82
C ALA A 102 3.12 6.08 16.39
N LEU A 103 3.65 5.22 15.52
CA LEU A 103 3.23 5.10 14.12
C LEU A 103 1.75 4.73 14.01
N ARG A 104 1.30 3.73 14.78
CA ARG A 104 -0.11 3.32 14.85
C ARG A 104 -1.02 4.52 15.17
N LYS A 105 -0.67 5.33 16.18
CA LYS A 105 -1.46 6.48 16.60
C LYS A 105 -1.53 7.57 15.54
N VAL A 106 -0.38 7.91 14.94
CA VAL A 106 -0.32 8.91 13.87
C VAL A 106 -1.16 8.46 12.66
N VAL A 107 -1.01 7.22 12.21
CA VAL A 107 -1.75 6.67 11.06
C VAL A 107 -3.26 6.66 11.35
N ALA A 108 -3.69 6.19 12.52
CA ALA A 108 -5.10 6.15 12.89
C ALA A 108 -5.74 7.56 12.91
N ASP A 109 -5.03 8.55 13.48
CA ASP A 109 -5.50 9.93 13.55
C ASP A 109 -5.61 10.59 12.16
N LEU A 110 -4.66 10.32 11.25
CA LEU A 110 -4.69 10.81 9.88
C LEU A 110 -5.83 10.21 9.06
N ILE A 111 -6.00 8.88 9.11
CA ILE A 111 -7.09 8.20 8.39
C ILE A 111 -8.44 8.73 8.87
N ARG A 112 -8.62 8.92 10.19
CA ARG A 112 -9.86 9.50 10.75
C ARG A 112 -10.15 10.90 10.23
N LYS A 113 -9.11 11.69 9.97
CA LYS A 113 -9.19 13.01 9.31
C LYS A 113 -9.32 12.96 7.79
N LYS A 114 -9.36 11.76 7.20
CA LYS A 114 -9.37 11.52 5.74
C LYS A 114 -8.13 12.10 5.05
N VAL A 115 -6.99 12.03 5.74
CA VAL A 115 -5.66 12.35 5.22
C VAL A 115 -4.94 11.03 4.96
N ILE A 116 -4.42 10.84 3.75
CA ILE A 116 -3.68 9.61 3.39
C ILE A 116 -2.24 9.74 3.88
N PRO A 117 -1.79 8.88 4.80
CA PRO A 117 -0.38 8.79 5.17
C PRO A 117 0.41 8.10 4.06
N ILE A 118 1.51 8.72 3.66
CA ILE A 118 2.61 8.11 2.91
C ILE A 118 3.75 7.93 3.90
N ILE A 119 3.96 6.68 4.31
CA ILE A 119 5.00 6.32 5.26
C ILE A 119 6.28 6.02 4.48
N ILE A 120 7.37 6.67 4.86
CA ILE A 120 8.69 6.43 4.32
C ILE A 120 9.52 5.98 5.49
N GLY A 121 9.85 4.69 5.60
CA GLY A 121 10.66 4.37 6.75
C GLY A 121 11.12 2.95 6.87
N GLY A 122 12.44 2.84 6.94
CA GLY A 122 13.17 1.78 7.57
C GLY A 122 12.69 0.38 7.22
N SER A 123 12.48 -0.47 8.23
CA SER A 123 12.17 -1.88 8.02
C SER A 123 10.66 -2.14 7.83
N GLN A 124 10.34 -3.10 6.96
CA GLN A 124 8.96 -3.33 6.49
C GLN A 124 7.99 -3.86 7.54
N ASP A 125 8.48 -4.33 8.69
CA ASP A 125 7.66 -4.65 9.86
C ASP A 125 6.79 -3.49 10.34
N LEU A 126 7.15 -2.24 10.01
CA LEU A 126 6.29 -1.07 10.24
C LEU A 126 4.92 -1.18 9.56
N THR A 127 4.79 -2.02 8.54
CA THR A 127 3.52 -2.42 7.94
C THR A 127 2.55 -2.99 8.97
N TYR A 128 3.05 -3.75 9.96
CA TYR A 128 2.25 -4.22 11.10
C TYR A 128 1.62 -3.05 11.86
N SER A 129 2.38 -2.00 12.14
CA SER A 129 1.88 -0.82 12.85
C SER A 129 0.82 -0.05 12.04
N MET A 130 1.01 0.04 10.72
CA MET A 130 0.00 0.62 9.82
C MET A 130 -1.30 -0.18 9.84
N TYR A 131 -1.22 -1.51 9.84
CA TYR A 131 -2.38 -2.40 9.96
C TYR A 131 -3.10 -2.25 11.30
N ARG A 132 -2.36 -2.24 12.42
CA ARG A 132 -2.94 -2.08 13.76
C ARG A 132 -3.58 -0.72 13.99
N ALA A 133 -3.32 0.28 13.14
CA ALA A 133 -4.04 1.56 13.18
C ALA A 133 -5.55 1.38 12.92
N TYR A 134 -5.94 0.35 12.16
CA TYR A 134 -7.34 0.07 11.84
C TYR A 134 -8.10 -0.61 12.98
N ASP A 135 -7.42 -1.11 14.02
CA ASP A 135 -8.04 -1.54 15.27
C ASP A 135 -8.90 -0.41 15.87
N GLU A 136 -8.39 0.82 15.81
CA GLU A 136 -9.06 2.01 16.37
C GLU A 136 -10.18 2.55 15.47
N LEU A 137 -10.24 2.03 14.23
CA LEU A 137 -11.25 2.38 13.24
C LEU A 137 -12.35 1.30 13.15
N GLU A 138 -12.17 0.16 13.81
CA GLU A 138 -13.05 -1.01 13.78
C GLU A 138 -13.38 -1.47 12.34
N GLN A 139 -12.35 -1.47 11.49
CA GLN A 139 -12.47 -1.76 10.06
C GLN A 139 -11.62 -2.96 9.66
N MET A 140 -12.26 -3.89 8.95
CA MET A 140 -11.54 -4.91 8.21
C MET A 140 -10.85 -4.28 7.00
N VAL A 141 -9.64 -4.73 6.69
CA VAL A 141 -8.81 -4.16 5.62
C VAL A 141 -8.25 -5.22 4.68
N ASN A 142 -8.03 -4.78 3.45
CA ASN A 142 -7.24 -5.50 2.47
C ASN A 142 -5.84 -4.92 2.40
N LEU A 143 -4.84 -5.76 2.58
CA LEU A 143 -3.44 -5.40 2.49
C LEU A 143 -2.84 -5.91 1.18
N VAL A 144 -2.13 -5.05 0.47
CA VAL A 144 -1.31 -5.42 -0.69
C VAL A 144 0.14 -5.15 -0.37
N ALA A 145 0.97 -6.18 -0.44
CA ALA A 145 2.42 -6.08 -0.38
C ALA A 145 3.00 -6.15 -1.80
N ILE A 146 3.88 -5.21 -2.16
CA ILE A 146 4.72 -5.32 -3.35
C ILE A 146 6.08 -5.82 -2.86
N ASP A 147 6.34 -7.10 -3.05
CA ASP A 147 7.44 -7.79 -2.41
C ASP A 147 7.96 -8.97 -3.23
N SER A 148 9.23 -9.30 -3.05
CA SER A 148 9.85 -10.53 -3.54
C SER A 148 9.56 -11.75 -2.64
N LYS A 149 9.21 -11.53 -1.36
CA LYS A 149 8.95 -12.52 -0.31
C LYS A 149 7.57 -12.33 0.31
N PHE A 150 7.03 -13.35 0.96
CA PHE A 150 5.77 -13.25 1.72
C PHE A 150 5.97 -12.78 3.17
N ASP A 151 7.18 -12.91 3.70
CA ASP A 151 7.53 -12.57 5.09
C ASP A 151 6.71 -13.31 6.15
N PHE A 152 6.58 -14.63 5.95
CA PHE A 152 6.11 -15.54 6.98
C PHE A 152 7.27 -15.94 7.90
N GLY A 153 7.17 -15.54 9.17
CA GLY A 153 8.07 -16.04 10.20
C GLY A 153 7.77 -17.48 10.57
N LYS A 154 8.78 -18.16 11.12
CA LYS A 154 8.57 -19.48 11.72
C LYS A 154 7.71 -19.37 12.99
N GLU A 155 7.07 -20.47 13.37
CA GLU A 155 6.40 -20.57 14.68
C GLU A 155 7.39 -20.18 15.79
N ASP A 156 6.97 -19.28 16.68
CA ASP A 156 7.75 -18.68 17.79
C ASP A 156 8.81 -17.61 17.42
N GLU A 157 8.88 -17.15 16.17
CA GLU A 157 9.78 -16.07 15.79
C GLU A 157 9.26 -14.69 16.26
N LEU A 158 10.15 -13.89 16.86
CA LEU A 158 9.85 -12.51 17.23
C LEU A 158 9.61 -11.68 15.96
N MET A 159 8.64 -10.78 16.04
CA MET A 159 8.27 -9.93 14.91
C MET A 159 9.46 -9.15 14.32
N SER A 160 9.65 -9.29 13.02
CA SER A 160 10.73 -8.74 12.21
C SER A 160 10.22 -8.39 10.81
N SER A 161 11.05 -7.74 9.99
CA SER A 161 10.72 -7.43 8.60
C SER A 161 10.35 -8.68 7.78
N ASN A 162 10.86 -9.86 8.18
CA ASN A 162 10.64 -11.13 7.50
C ASN A 162 9.51 -11.98 8.12
N SER A 163 8.81 -11.48 9.14
CA SER A 163 7.80 -12.25 9.89
C SER A 163 6.52 -11.50 10.24
N TYR A 164 6.39 -10.24 9.82
CA TYR A 164 5.27 -9.39 10.21
C TYR A 164 3.90 -9.94 9.78
N LEU A 165 3.83 -10.66 8.65
CA LEU A 165 2.57 -11.22 8.15
C LEU A 165 2.03 -12.31 9.07
N SER A 166 2.90 -13.18 9.61
CA SER A 166 2.52 -14.19 10.60
C SER A 166 1.86 -13.55 11.81
N GLN A 167 2.42 -12.44 12.30
CA GLN A 167 1.91 -11.72 13.47
C GLN A 167 0.56 -11.05 13.19
N MET A 168 0.34 -10.52 11.98
CA MET A 168 -0.97 -9.97 11.59
C MET A 168 -2.10 -11.02 11.61
N ILE A 169 -1.78 -12.28 11.33
CA ILE A 169 -2.75 -13.39 11.27
C ILE A 169 -3.03 -13.96 12.67
N ILE A 170 -2.03 -13.96 13.55
CA ILE A 170 -2.12 -14.53 14.89
C ILE A 170 -2.71 -13.54 15.90
N ASP A 171 -2.31 -12.27 15.82
CA ASP A 171 -2.66 -11.27 16.84
C ASP A 171 -4.09 -10.75 16.71
N GLU A 172 -4.83 -10.80 17.81
CA GLU A 172 -6.15 -10.18 17.89
C GLU A 172 -6.07 -8.65 18.07
N PRO A 173 -7.03 -7.88 17.51
CA PRO A 173 -8.17 -8.32 16.72
C PRO A 173 -7.80 -8.59 15.24
N ASN A 174 -8.45 -9.60 14.65
CA ASN A 174 -8.25 -10.00 13.26
C ASN A 174 -8.98 -9.08 12.28
N ASN A 175 -8.34 -7.97 11.90
CA ASN A 175 -8.82 -6.99 10.93
C ASN A 175 -8.44 -7.33 9.48
N LEU A 176 -7.53 -8.28 9.25
CA LEU A 176 -7.09 -8.64 7.90
C LEU A 176 -8.16 -9.47 7.17
N PHE A 177 -8.79 -8.90 6.15
CA PHE A 177 -9.78 -9.59 5.32
C PHE A 177 -9.13 -10.28 4.12
N ASN A 178 -8.30 -9.54 3.39
CA ASN A 178 -7.50 -10.07 2.29
C ASN A 178 -6.05 -9.61 2.41
N PHE A 179 -5.15 -10.50 2.01
CA PHE A 179 -3.76 -10.19 1.74
C PHE A 179 -3.47 -10.57 0.30
N CYS A 180 -2.75 -9.71 -0.41
CA CYS A 180 -2.19 -10.02 -1.71
C CYS A 180 -0.71 -9.65 -1.75
N ASN A 181 0.13 -10.57 -2.21
CA ASN A 181 1.51 -10.24 -2.57
C ASN A 181 1.63 -10.04 -4.10
N ILE A 182 2.37 -9.02 -4.53
CA ILE A 182 2.65 -8.71 -5.92
C ILE A 182 4.15 -8.69 -6.13
N GLY A 183 4.66 -9.62 -6.94
CA GLY A 183 6.06 -9.66 -7.33
C GLY A 183 6.88 -10.76 -6.66
N TYR A 184 6.22 -11.70 -5.97
CA TYR A 184 6.97 -12.74 -5.26
C TYR A 184 7.79 -13.59 -6.22
N GLN A 185 8.93 -14.06 -5.73
CA GLN A 185 9.86 -14.88 -6.50
C GLN A 185 9.95 -16.25 -5.82
N THR A 186 9.60 -17.31 -6.54
CA THR A 186 9.45 -18.66 -5.96
C THR A 186 10.72 -19.18 -5.28
N TYR A 187 11.91 -18.76 -5.71
CA TYR A 187 13.16 -19.19 -5.06
C TYR A 187 13.46 -18.47 -3.73
N TYR A 188 12.72 -17.41 -3.39
CA TYR A 188 12.80 -16.75 -2.09
C TYR A 188 11.70 -17.18 -1.12
N ASN A 189 10.76 -18.02 -1.57
CA ASN A 189 9.62 -18.44 -0.78
C ASN A 189 9.58 -19.98 -0.76
N SER A 190 9.48 -20.55 0.43
CA SER A 190 9.32 -22.00 0.58
C SER A 190 7.99 -22.47 -0.01
N GLN A 191 7.92 -23.76 -0.38
CA GLN A 191 6.67 -24.31 -0.90
C GLN A 191 5.59 -24.32 0.18
N GLU A 192 5.98 -24.50 1.44
CA GLU A 192 5.10 -24.44 2.60
C GLU A 192 4.43 -23.06 2.75
N GLU A 193 5.17 -21.96 2.53
CA GLU A 193 4.63 -20.60 2.56
C GLU A 193 3.67 -20.33 1.40
N ILE A 194 4.02 -20.78 0.19
CA ILE A 194 3.14 -20.69 -0.99
C ILE A 194 1.84 -21.46 -0.74
N ASP A 195 1.94 -22.67 -0.20
CA ASP A 195 0.78 -23.49 0.15
C ASP A 195 -0.06 -22.84 1.26
N LEU A 196 0.56 -22.11 2.19
CA LEU A 196 -0.13 -21.38 3.25
C LEU A 196 -0.94 -20.21 2.70
N ILE A 197 -0.39 -19.42 1.78
CA ILE A 197 -1.12 -18.35 1.06
C ILE A 197 -2.40 -18.91 0.43
N GLU A 198 -2.29 -20.04 -0.27
CA GLU A 198 -3.44 -20.68 -0.91
C GLU A 198 -4.46 -21.22 0.10
N LYS A 199 -4.01 -21.85 1.20
CA LYS A 199 -4.91 -22.36 2.26
C LYS A 199 -5.66 -21.25 2.98
N LEU A 200 -5.05 -20.08 3.15
CA LEU A 200 -5.67 -18.88 3.70
C LEU A 200 -6.52 -18.12 2.67
N PHE A 201 -6.61 -18.63 1.44
CA PHE A 201 -7.28 -18.01 0.30
C PHE A 201 -6.73 -16.62 -0.05
N PHE A 202 -5.48 -16.32 0.31
CA PHE A 202 -4.81 -15.10 -0.10
C PHE A 202 -4.38 -15.15 -1.57
N ASP A 203 -4.07 -13.98 -2.10
CA ASP A 203 -3.65 -13.81 -3.48
C ASP A 203 -2.13 -13.63 -3.56
N GLY A 204 -1.51 -14.13 -4.62
CA GLY A 204 -0.08 -14.01 -4.83
C GLY A 204 0.24 -13.98 -6.32
N TYR A 205 0.83 -12.89 -6.78
CA TYR A 205 1.24 -12.74 -8.18
C TYR A 205 2.75 -12.84 -8.30
N ARG A 206 3.22 -13.72 -9.18
CA ARG A 206 4.67 -13.86 -9.43
C ARG A 206 5.18 -12.64 -10.18
N LEU A 207 6.46 -12.29 -9.94
CA LEU A 207 7.13 -11.22 -10.68
C LEU A 207 6.93 -11.31 -12.20
N GLY A 208 7.15 -12.50 -12.77
CA GLY A 208 7.04 -12.70 -14.23
C GLY A 208 5.65 -12.49 -14.80
N GLU A 209 4.59 -12.74 -14.01
CA GLU A 209 3.20 -12.54 -14.44
C GLU A 209 2.89 -11.03 -14.53
N VAL A 210 3.27 -10.29 -13.48
CA VAL A 210 3.04 -8.85 -13.38
C VAL A 210 3.91 -8.08 -14.37
N SER A 211 5.19 -8.45 -14.52
CA SER A 211 6.07 -7.82 -15.51
C SER A 211 5.62 -8.07 -16.95
N ASN A 212 5.00 -9.22 -17.24
CA ASN A 212 4.46 -9.49 -18.57
C ASN A 212 3.19 -8.69 -18.86
N ASN A 213 2.31 -8.53 -17.86
CA ASN A 213 1.12 -7.71 -17.97
C ASN A 213 0.82 -6.97 -16.66
N ILE A 214 1.35 -5.76 -16.51
CA ILE A 214 1.20 -4.99 -15.27
C ILE A 214 -0.26 -4.59 -14.97
N ALA A 215 -1.13 -4.60 -15.98
CA ALA A 215 -2.53 -4.25 -15.81
C ALA A 215 -3.30 -5.23 -14.91
N ILE A 216 -2.82 -6.47 -14.74
CA ILE A 216 -3.43 -7.45 -13.83
C ILE A 216 -3.40 -7.00 -12.37
N ALA A 217 -2.47 -6.12 -12.01
CA ALA A 217 -2.32 -5.60 -10.66
C ALA A 217 -3.33 -4.48 -10.33
N GLU A 218 -3.90 -3.80 -11.33
CA GLU A 218 -4.80 -2.66 -11.08
C GLU A 218 -6.06 -3.05 -10.29
N PRO A 219 -6.77 -4.17 -10.62
CA PRO A 219 -7.90 -4.63 -9.82
C PRO A 219 -7.53 -5.04 -8.38
N VAL A 220 -6.27 -5.40 -8.14
CA VAL A 220 -5.76 -5.74 -6.81
C VAL A 220 -5.63 -4.47 -5.97
N PHE A 221 -4.97 -3.43 -6.50
CA PHE A 221 -4.86 -2.13 -5.81
C PHE A 221 -6.20 -1.43 -5.65
N ARG A 222 -7.14 -1.60 -6.59
CA ARG A 222 -8.48 -1.01 -6.49
C ARG A 222 -9.27 -1.52 -5.27
N ASP A 223 -8.94 -2.71 -4.78
CA ASP A 223 -9.55 -3.28 -3.58
C ASP A 223 -8.66 -3.16 -2.33
N ALA A 224 -7.48 -2.54 -2.43
CA ALA A 224 -6.57 -2.37 -1.30
C ALA A 224 -6.97 -1.20 -0.41
N ASP A 225 -6.82 -1.38 0.90
CA ASP A 225 -6.90 -0.32 1.91
C ASP A 225 -5.49 0.14 2.30
N ILE A 226 -4.59 -0.83 2.48
CA ILE A 226 -3.19 -0.64 2.84
C ILE A 226 -2.30 -1.16 1.72
N VAL A 227 -1.31 -0.37 1.32
CA VAL A 227 -0.27 -0.81 0.38
C VAL A 227 1.10 -0.65 1.05
N SER A 228 1.85 -1.74 1.09
CA SER A 228 3.23 -1.78 1.57
C SER A 228 4.16 -2.16 0.42
N LEU A 229 5.22 -1.39 0.21
CA LEU A 229 6.16 -1.57 -0.88
C LEU A 229 7.55 -1.84 -0.31
N ASP A 230 8.07 -3.05 -0.53
CA ASP A 230 9.48 -3.39 -0.27
C ASP A 230 10.35 -2.94 -1.45
N LEU A 231 11.35 -2.10 -1.19
CA LEU A 231 12.29 -1.69 -2.23
C LEU A 231 13.17 -2.86 -2.73
N ASN A 232 13.31 -3.96 -1.98
CA ASN A 232 13.96 -5.19 -2.42
C ASN A 232 13.18 -5.90 -3.54
N ALA A 233 11.90 -5.58 -3.76
CA ALA A 233 11.15 -6.06 -4.91
C ALA A 233 11.64 -5.47 -6.24
N VAL A 234 12.45 -4.40 -6.20
CA VAL A 234 13.02 -3.72 -7.36
C VAL A 234 14.44 -4.22 -7.59
N LYS A 235 14.77 -4.54 -8.84
CA LYS A 235 16.13 -4.97 -9.18
C LYS A 235 17.16 -3.89 -8.83
N SER A 236 18.30 -4.29 -8.27
CA SER A 236 19.41 -3.42 -7.85
C SER A 236 19.92 -2.48 -8.92
N ALA A 237 19.87 -2.89 -10.19
CA ALA A 237 20.27 -2.05 -11.31
C ALA A 237 19.42 -0.76 -11.44
N ASP A 238 18.17 -0.80 -10.96
CA ASP A 238 17.23 0.32 -11.01
C ASP A 238 17.01 0.96 -9.63
N SER A 239 17.00 0.18 -8.53
CA SER A 239 16.91 0.74 -7.18
C SER A 239 18.19 1.42 -6.71
N GLY A 240 19.34 1.02 -7.27
CA GLY A 240 20.65 1.51 -6.84
C GLY A 240 21.13 0.93 -5.51
N ASN A 241 20.40 -0.05 -4.95
CA ASN A 241 20.85 -0.81 -3.78
C ASN A 241 21.87 -1.86 -4.22
N PHE A 242 23.13 -1.70 -3.83
CA PHE A 242 24.21 -2.65 -4.10
C PHE A 242 24.70 -3.37 -2.83
N THR A 243 24.09 -3.12 -1.68
CA THR A 243 24.38 -3.80 -0.42
C THR A 243 23.66 -5.15 -0.40
N SER A 244 22.33 -5.09 -0.51
CA SER A 244 21.46 -6.26 -0.70
C SER A 244 21.18 -6.39 -2.19
N PHE A 245 22.05 -7.12 -2.89
CA PHE A 245 22.05 -7.15 -4.34
C PHE A 245 20.99 -8.12 -4.89
N GLU A 246 19.93 -7.54 -5.46
CA GLU A 246 18.82 -8.24 -6.11
C GLU A 246 18.92 -8.09 -7.64
N PRO A 247 19.43 -9.09 -8.38
CA PRO A 247 19.59 -8.98 -9.83
C PRO A 247 18.26 -8.96 -10.58
N ASN A 248 17.21 -9.55 -10.00
CA ASN A 248 15.89 -9.68 -10.59
C ASN A 248 14.83 -9.05 -9.69
N GLY A 249 13.91 -8.34 -10.30
CA GLY A 249 12.86 -7.59 -9.62
C GLY A 249 12.17 -6.68 -10.62
N PHE A 250 11.21 -5.91 -10.14
CA PHE A 250 10.59 -4.87 -10.94
C PHE A 250 11.65 -3.87 -11.41
N ASN A 251 11.43 -3.33 -12.60
CA ASN A 251 12.19 -2.19 -13.09
C ASN A 251 11.59 -0.87 -12.58
N GLY A 252 12.32 0.23 -12.74
CA GLY A 252 11.90 1.55 -12.26
C GLY A 252 10.55 2.02 -12.84
N LYS A 253 10.22 1.64 -14.08
CA LYS A 253 8.91 2.01 -14.69
C LYS A 253 7.78 1.18 -14.12
N GLU A 254 8.00 -0.11 -13.91
CA GLU A 254 7.01 -1.03 -13.34
C GLU A 254 6.64 -0.63 -11.91
N ILE A 255 7.64 -0.39 -11.05
CA ILE A 255 7.36 -0.03 -9.66
C ILE A 255 6.62 1.31 -9.54
N CYS A 256 6.96 2.29 -10.39
CA CYS A 256 6.23 3.55 -10.48
C CYS A 256 4.79 3.36 -10.97
N ALA A 257 4.54 2.45 -11.91
CA ALA A 257 3.19 2.14 -12.38
C ALA A 257 2.35 1.43 -11.31
N LEU A 258 2.93 0.52 -10.52
CA LEU A 258 2.26 -0.09 -9.37
C LEU A 258 1.90 0.96 -8.30
N ALA A 259 2.84 1.85 -7.97
CA ALA A 259 2.60 2.97 -7.05
C ALA A 259 1.49 3.90 -7.56
N ARG A 260 1.45 4.16 -8.88
CA ARG A 260 0.38 4.93 -9.51
C ARG A 260 -0.97 4.24 -9.40
N TYR A 261 -1.06 2.92 -9.58
CA TYR A 261 -2.31 2.18 -9.37
C TYR A 261 -2.80 2.25 -7.92
N ALA A 262 -1.89 2.13 -6.95
CA ALA A 262 -2.20 2.36 -5.54
C ALA A 262 -2.76 3.78 -5.30
N GLY A 263 -2.16 4.79 -5.92
CA GLY A 263 -2.64 6.18 -5.85
C GLY A 263 -4.05 6.36 -6.43
N ILE A 264 -4.33 5.75 -7.58
CA ILE A 264 -5.62 5.86 -8.31
C ILE A 264 -6.78 5.19 -7.59
N SER A 265 -6.50 4.19 -6.75
CA SER A 265 -7.53 3.49 -6.00
C SER A 265 -8.23 4.44 -5.03
N ASP A 266 -9.56 4.57 -5.13
CA ASP A 266 -10.33 5.39 -4.19
C ASP A 266 -10.32 4.84 -2.75
N LYS A 267 -9.98 3.55 -2.59
CA LYS A 267 -10.03 2.80 -1.32
C LYS A 267 -8.72 2.87 -0.53
N VAL A 268 -7.58 2.96 -1.23
CA VAL A 268 -6.26 3.04 -0.56
C VAL A 268 -6.24 4.25 0.35
N SER A 269 -6.02 4.00 1.63
CA SER A 269 -6.02 4.99 2.71
C SER A 269 -4.68 5.08 3.43
N THR A 270 -3.78 4.11 3.24
CA THR A 270 -2.37 4.19 3.67
C THR A 270 -1.43 3.58 2.64
N PHE A 271 -0.30 4.24 2.39
CA PHE A 271 0.78 3.75 1.52
C PHE A 271 2.12 3.83 2.26
N GLY A 272 2.99 2.83 2.09
CA GLY A 272 4.30 2.79 2.73
C GLY A 272 5.40 2.28 1.81
N VAL A 273 6.61 2.82 1.96
CA VAL A 273 7.83 2.40 1.25
C VAL A 273 8.91 2.03 2.27
N PHE A 274 9.44 0.81 2.16
CA PHE A 274 10.26 0.16 3.18
C PHE A 274 11.55 -0.45 2.62
N ASN A 275 12.42 -0.88 3.53
CA ASN A 275 13.71 -1.57 3.34
C ASN A 275 14.69 -0.83 2.41
N HIS A 276 14.69 0.50 2.47
CA HIS A 276 15.68 1.33 1.78
C HIS A 276 16.92 1.59 2.65
N HIS A 277 18.08 1.76 2.03
CA HIS A 277 19.37 1.99 2.73
C HIS A 277 19.69 3.49 2.85
N ASN A 278 18.72 4.35 2.52
CA ASN A 278 18.83 5.81 2.53
C ASN A 278 20.02 6.31 1.67
N SER A 279 20.37 5.54 0.63
CA SER A 279 21.35 5.97 -0.35
C SER A 279 20.77 7.05 -1.27
N ARG A 280 21.63 7.88 -1.86
CA ARG A 280 21.18 8.89 -2.83
C ARG A 280 20.51 8.26 -4.04
N GLN A 281 20.99 7.09 -4.46
CA GLN A 281 20.47 6.37 -5.62
C GLN A 281 19.04 5.88 -5.35
N GLU A 282 18.82 5.22 -4.21
CA GLU A 282 17.47 4.78 -3.82
C GLU A 282 16.52 5.97 -3.61
N ALA A 283 17.00 7.06 -3.02
CA ALA A 283 16.21 8.27 -2.82
C ALA A 283 15.59 8.78 -4.13
N ILE A 284 16.32 8.74 -5.25
CA ILE A 284 15.79 9.13 -6.56
C ILE A 284 14.61 8.26 -6.97
N LEU A 285 14.69 6.94 -6.78
CA LEU A 285 13.58 6.04 -7.14
C LEU A 285 12.40 6.19 -6.17
N ILE A 286 12.65 6.26 -4.86
CA ILE A 286 11.58 6.40 -3.85
C ILE A 286 10.78 7.68 -4.09
N THR A 287 11.45 8.79 -4.42
CA THR A 287 10.77 10.05 -4.71
C THR A 287 9.92 9.98 -5.97
N GLN A 288 10.33 9.22 -6.99
CA GLN A 288 9.50 8.94 -8.18
C GLN A 288 8.29 8.05 -7.83
N ILE A 289 8.48 7.02 -7.02
CA ILE A 289 7.39 6.15 -6.51
C ILE A 289 6.33 7.02 -5.81
N ILE A 290 6.75 7.87 -4.88
CA ILE A 290 5.86 8.80 -4.15
C ILE A 290 5.20 9.79 -5.11
N TRP A 291 5.95 10.36 -6.05
CA TRP A 291 5.43 11.28 -7.04
C TRP A 291 4.31 10.64 -7.88
N TYR A 292 4.50 9.41 -8.35
CA TYR A 292 3.50 8.68 -9.13
C TYR A 292 2.30 8.23 -8.30
N PHE A 293 2.50 7.91 -7.02
CA PHE A 293 1.38 7.69 -6.10
C PHE A 293 0.53 8.96 -5.95
N ILE A 294 1.16 10.12 -5.73
CA ILE A 294 0.48 11.42 -5.62
C ILE A 294 -0.22 11.77 -6.95
N GLU A 295 0.43 11.51 -8.09
CA GLU A 295 -0.20 11.68 -9.39
C GLU A 295 -1.45 10.80 -9.50
N GLY A 296 -1.33 9.52 -9.16
CA GLY A 296 -2.46 8.58 -9.15
C GLY A 296 -3.62 9.06 -8.28
N PHE A 297 -3.34 9.58 -7.08
CA PHE A 297 -4.34 10.16 -6.19
C PHE A 297 -5.16 11.26 -6.86
N HIS A 298 -4.53 12.12 -7.67
CA HIS A 298 -5.23 13.18 -8.40
C HIS A 298 -6.11 12.67 -9.55
N TYR A 299 -5.89 11.43 -9.99
CA TYR A 299 -6.69 10.75 -11.00
C TYR A 299 -7.74 9.79 -10.40
N ARG A 300 -7.97 9.85 -9.08
CA ARG A 300 -9.07 9.13 -8.41
C ARG A 300 -10.42 9.49 -9.03
N SER A 301 -11.19 8.47 -9.40
CA SER A 301 -12.51 8.66 -10.00
C SER A 301 -13.60 8.97 -8.95
N ASN A 302 -13.30 8.73 -7.66
CA ASN A 302 -14.22 8.90 -6.54
C ASN A 302 -15.54 8.12 -6.75
N GLU A 303 -15.43 6.90 -7.29
CA GLU A 303 -16.54 5.98 -7.49
C GLU A 303 -16.86 5.16 -6.22
N TYR A 304 -15.97 5.21 -5.22
CA TYR A 304 -16.13 4.54 -3.92
C TYR A 304 -16.59 5.51 -2.80
N PRO A 305 -17.44 5.07 -1.84
CA PRO A 305 -18.16 3.80 -1.82
C PRO A 305 -19.29 3.78 -2.85
N PHE A 306 -19.56 2.61 -3.43
CA PHE A 306 -20.59 2.37 -4.45
C PHE A 306 -21.99 2.81 -3.99
N GLY A 307 -22.32 4.09 -4.14
CA GLY A 307 -23.56 4.69 -3.64
C GLY A 307 -24.79 4.38 -4.49
N SER A 308 -24.65 4.32 -5.82
CA SER A 308 -25.76 4.06 -6.73
C SER A 308 -25.36 3.11 -7.87
N ARG A 309 -26.00 1.94 -7.94
CA ARG A 309 -25.86 0.98 -9.05
C ARG A 309 -26.62 1.40 -10.33
N GLU A 310 -27.23 2.59 -10.32
CA GLU A 310 -28.19 3.03 -11.35
C GLU A 310 -27.55 3.25 -12.74
N ASN A 311 -26.26 3.57 -12.80
CA ASN A 311 -25.56 3.89 -14.06
C ASN A 311 -24.64 2.77 -14.57
N TYR A 312 -24.65 1.59 -13.94
CA TYR A 312 -23.77 0.50 -14.33
C TYR A 312 -24.44 -0.44 -15.33
N ILE A 313 -23.68 -0.88 -16.34
CA ILE A 313 -24.13 -1.91 -17.27
C ILE A 313 -23.92 -3.27 -16.62
N LYS A 314 -25.01 -4.02 -16.44
CA LYS A 314 -25.01 -5.36 -15.85
C LYS A 314 -24.88 -6.43 -16.93
N TYR A 315 -23.93 -7.33 -16.77
CA TYR A 315 -23.75 -8.54 -17.58
C TYR A 315 -23.98 -9.77 -16.70
N SER A 316 -24.69 -10.78 -17.20
CA SER A 316 -24.94 -12.02 -16.47
C SER A 316 -24.42 -13.18 -17.29
N VAL A 317 -23.42 -13.87 -16.75
CA VAL A 317 -22.70 -14.94 -17.44
C VAL A 317 -22.99 -16.25 -16.72
N PRO A 318 -23.74 -17.18 -17.35
CA PRO A 318 -23.94 -18.51 -16.78
C PRO A 318 -22.66 -19.34 -16.92
N ILE A 319 -22.17 -19.88 -15.81
CA ILE A 319 -21.03 -20.81 -15.77
C ILE A 319 -21.46 -22.03 -14.97
N ASP A 320 -21.44 -23.20 -15.60
CA ASP A 320 -21.95 -24.46 -15.04
C ASP A 320 -23.34 -24.29 -14.39
N ASN A 321 -23.43 -24.38 -13.06
CA ASN A 321 -24.65 -24.27 -12.26
C ASN A 321 -24.84 -22.90 -11.59
N GLU A 322 -23.94 -21.96 -11.83
CA GLU A 322 -23.96 -20.63 -11.23
C GLU A 322 -24.12 -19.53 -12.30
N THR A 323 -24.49 -18.33 -11.86
CA THR A 323 -24.57 -17.17 -12.74
C THR A 323 -23.76 -16.05 -12.13
N LEU A 324 -22.62 -15.73 -12.77
CA LEU A 324 -21.80 -14.61 -12.39
C LEU A 324 -22.43 -13.32 -12.89
N VAL A 325 -22.43 -12.30 -12.04
CA VAL A 325 -22.96 -10.98 -12.37
C VAL A 325 -21.80 -10.01 -12.42
N PHE A 326 -21.53 -9.47 -13.60
CA PHE A 326 -20.54 -8.43 -13.80
C PHE A 326 -21.20 -7.06 -13.94
N TYR A 327 -20.52 -6.02 -13.47
CA TYR A 327 -20.90 -4.63 -13.62
C TYR A 327 -19.77 -3.87 -14.31
N LYS A 328 -20.11 -3.05 -15.31
CA LYS A 328 -19.18 -2.14 -15.98
C LYS A 328 -19.54 -0.70 -15.67
N SER A 329 -18.57 0.12 -15.26
CA SER A 329 -18.74 1.58 -15.13
C SER A 329 -18.92 2.19 -16.52
N ASP A 330 -19.94 3.03 -16.66
CA ASP A 330 -20.19 3.85 -17.85
C ASP A 330 -19.21 5.04 -17.97
N LYS A 331 -18.49 5.36 -16.88
CA LYS A 331 -17.53 6.46 -16.82
C LYS A 331 -16.08 6.04 -17.02
N THR A 332 -15.68 4.94 -16.39
CA THR A 332 -14.25 4.56 -16.29
C THR A 332 -13.91 3.28 -17.04
N ASP A 333 -14.89 2.63 -17.68
CA ASP A 333 -14.75 1.32 -18.33
C ASP A 333 -14.25 0.20 -17.39
N ARG A 334 -14.22 0.46 -16.08
CA ARG A 334 -13.81 -0.49 -15.05
C ARG A 334 -14.87 -1.55 -14.82
N TRP A 335 -14.41 -2.74 -14.42
CA TRP A 335 -15.25 -3.90 -14.19
C TRP A 335 -15.24 -4.35 -12.74
N TRP A 336 -16.38 -4.91 -12.33
CA TRP A 336 -16.58 -5.57 -11.05
C TRP A 336 -17.40 -6.82 -11.23
N ILE A 337 -17.22 -7.78 -10.33
CA ILE A 337 -18.03 -8.99 -10.22
C ILE A 337 -18.75 -9.01 -8.86
N GLU A 338 -20.02 -9.39 -8.87
CA GLU A 338 -20.81 -9.53 -7.65
C GLU A 338 -20.43 -10.80 -6.91
N ILE A 339 -20.07 -10.67 -5.64
CA ILE A 339 -19.96 -11.82 -4.74
C ILE A 339 -21.33 -12.01 -4.08
N PRO A 340 -22.02 -13.14 -4.32
CA PRO A 340 -23.32 -13.42 -3.73
C PRO A 340 -23.19 -13.51 -2.21
N PHE A 341 -24.10 -12.84 -1.50
CA PHE A 341 -24.16 -12.91 -0.04
C PHE A 341 -24.79 -14.25 0.38
N ILE A 342 -24.04 -15.09 1.09
CA ILE A 342 -24.55 -16.34 1.67
C ILE A 342 -24.87 -16.07 3.13
N SER A 343 -26.16 -16.06 3.50
CA SER A 343 -26.64 -15.62 4.83
C SER A 343 -26.36 -16.58 5.99
N ASN A 344 -25.56 -17.64 5.80
CA ASN A 344 -25.32 -18.67 6.82
C ASN A 344 -23.83 -18.73 7.21
N GLY A 345 -23.38 -17.77 8.02
CA GLY A 345 -22.05 -17.79 8.64
C GLY A 345 -21.42 -16.40 8.69
N ASN A 346 -21.31 -15.83 9.89
CA ASN A 346 -20.62 -14.58 10.24
C ASN A 346 -20.98 -13.28 9.47
N ASN A 347 -21.42 -12.27 10.22
CA ASN A 347 -21.82 -10.91 9.77
C ASN A 347 -20.66 -10.03 9.23
N LYS A 348 -19.60 -10.59 8.64
CA LYS A 348 -18.41 -9.83 8.18
C LYS A 348 -18.70 -8.92 6.97
N LEU A 349 -19.64 -9.31 6.10
CA LEU A 349 -20.15 -8.47 5.01
C LEU A 349 -21.64 -8.19 5.22
N LYS A 350 -22.05 -6.91 5.20
CA LYS A 350 -23.46 -6.54 5.45
C LYS A 350 -24.34 -6.50 4.17
N ARG A 351 -23.76 -6.63 2.96
CA ARG A 351 -24.43 -6.56 1.64
C ARG A 351 -23.66 -7.29 0.55
N ASN A 352 -24.32 -7.56 -0.59
CA ASN A 352 -23.66 -7.99 -1.84
C ASN A 352 -22.46 -7.08 -2.14
N THR A 353 -21.28 -7.66 -2.13
CA THR A 353 -20.01 -6.95 -2.28
C THR A 353 -19.54 -7.06 -3.72
N LEU A 354 -19.00 -5.97 -4.26
CA LEU A 354 -18.45 -5.93 -5.60
C LEU A 354 -16.93 -6.10 -5.51
N LEU A 355 -16.41 -7.13 -6.15
CA LEU A 355 -14.98 -7.36 -6.27
C LEU A 355 -14.47 -6.72 -7.58
N PRO A 356 -13.47 -5.83 -7.55
CA PRO A 356 -12.86 -5.31 -8.77
C PRO A 356 -12.28 -6.44 -9.62
N CYS A 357 -12.60 -6.43 -10.91
CA CYS A 357 -12.09 -7.39 -11.88
C CYS A 357 -11.66 -6.69 -13.18
N SER A 358 -10.99 -7.43 -14.05
CA SER A 358 -10.60 -6.98 -15.38
C SER A 358 -11.68 -7.35 -16.42
N TYR A 359 -11.59 -6.75 -17.60
CA TYR A 359 -12.38 -7.18 -18.75
C TYR A 359 -11.99 -8.58 -19.24
N GLU A 360 -10.72 -8.95 -19.08
CA GLU A 360 -10.21 -10.28 -19.44
C GLU A 360 -10.84 -11.37 -18.57
N GLU A 361 -11.07 -11.11 -17.29
CA GLU A 361 -11.80 -12.03 -16.40
C GLU A 361 -13.26 -12.22 -16.83
N TYR A 362 -13.92 -11.17 -17.33
CA TYR A 362 -15.24 -11.29 -17.93
C TYR A 362 -15.23 -12.14 -19.20
N LEU A 363 -14.21 -11.99 -20.06
CA LEU A 363 -14.07 -12.82 -21.26
C LEU A 363 -13.76 -14.29 -20.92
N GLY A 364 -12.91 -14.54 -19.93
CA GLY A 364 -12.65 -15.89 -19.39
C GLY A 364 -13.94 -16.53 -18.86
N ALA A 365 -14.72 -15.78 -18.09
CA ALA A 365 -16.04 -16.22 -17.64
C ALA A 365 -16.99 -16.59 -18.79
N CYS A 366 -16.98 -15.83 -19.90
CA CYS A 366 -17.76 -16.17 -21.08
C CYS A 366 -17.29 -17.49 -21.74
N ASN A 367 -16.02 -17.87 -21.53
CA ASN A 367 -15.42 -19.12 -21.98
C ASN A 367 -15.50 -20.26 -20.94
N GLN A 368 -16.36 -20.13 -19.93
CA GLN A 368 -16.53 -21.11 -18.84
C GLN A 368 -15.31 -21.23 -17.90
N GLU A 369 -14.49 -20.19 -17.81
CA GLU A 369 -13.39 -20.12 -16.83
C GLU A 369 -13.83 -19.30 -15.61
N LEU A 370 -13.79 -19.91 -14.42
CA LEU A 370 -14.16 -19.23 -13.19
C LEU A 370 -13.03 -18.31 -12.71
N PRO A 371 -13.27 -17.00 -12.48
CA PRO A 371 -12.23 -16.11 -11.97
C PRO A 371 -11.76 -16.52 -10.57
N GLU A 372 -10.46 -16.76 -10.43
CA GLU A 372 -9.86 -17.30 -9.21
C GLU A 372 -10.06 -16.40 -7.99
N ARG A 373 -9.88 -15.08 -8.14
CA ARG A 373 -10.09 -14.12 -7.05
C ARG A 373 -11.52 -14.12 -6.54
N TRP A 374 -12.50 -14.26 -7.46
CA TRP A 374 -13.90 -14.37 -7.08
C TRP A 374 -14.17 -15.64 -6.28
N TRP A 375 -13.60 -16.78 -6.72
CA TRP A 375 -13.71 -18.05 -6.02
C TRP A 375 -13.08 -18.01 -4.61
N LYS A 376 -11.88 -17.46 -4.48
CA LYS A 376 -11.20 -17.25 -3.18
C LYS A 376 -12.04 -16.36 -2.27
N ALA A 377 -12.56 -15.24 -2.78
CA ALA A 377 -13.41 -14.33 -2.01
C ALA A 377 -14.72 -14.98 -1.56
N GLN A 378 -15.34 -15.82 -2.40
CA GLN A 378 -16.54 -16.58 -2.03
C GLN A 378 -16.26 -17.55 -0.88
N ARG A 379 -15.16 -18.30 -0.93
CA ARG A 379 -14.79 -19.25 0.14
C ARG A 379 -14.52 -18.56 1.47
N LYS A 380 -13.85 -17.41 1.47
CA LYS A 380 -13.63 -16.59 2.68
C LYS A 380 -14.92 -16.12 3.34
N ASN A 381 -15.99 -15.93 2.55
CA ASN A 381 -17.28 -15.50 3.08
C ASN A 381 -18.11 -16.65 3.66
N VAL A 382 -17.77 -17.90 3.34
CA VAL A 382 -18.47 -19.09 3.85
C VAL A 382 -17.85 -19.61 5.15
N LEU A 383 -16.56 -19.32 5.38
CA LEU A 383 -15.80 -19.66 6.59
C LEU A 383 -15.97 -18.58 7.67
#